data_AF-A0A8T4Z7H0-F1
#
_entry.id   AF-A0A8T4Z7H0-F1
#
_cell.length_a   1.000
_cell.length_b   1.000
_cell.length_c   1.000
_cell.angle_alpha   90.00
_cell.angle_beta   90.00
_cell.angle_gamma   90.00
#
_symmetry.space_group_name_H-M   'P 1'
#
loop_
_entity.id
_entity.type
_entity.pdbx_description
1 polymer ?
#
loop_
_entity_poly.entity_id
_entity_poly.type
_entity_poly.pdbx_seq_one_letter_code
_entity_poly.pdbx_strand_id
1 'polypeptide(L)'
;MLKVYLDSSAIVKRYISEPGSSTVDYVFDKGWAGEVSIVASIWNIGEVLGVLDERRERKWLSESEFMKALGSFVSETLRLLRLRILEIYPLLTSILVGAWPLILKEHIFEADTLQIQTCIYSDANMLLSRPRLWHSFLQT
;
A
#
# COMPACT_ATOMS: atom_id res chain seq x y z
N MET A 1 12.88 -10.96 9.07
CA MET A 1 13.04 -9.61 8.48
C MET A 1 11.77 -8.83 8.80
N LEU A 2 11.88 -7.56 9.19
CA LEU A 2 10.70 -6.74 9.49
C LEU A 2 9.88 -6.58 8.20
N LYS A 3 8.58 -6.88 8.24
CA LYS A 3 7.64 -6.73 7.13
C LYS A 3 6.78 -5.49 7.36
N VAL A 4 6.76 -4.58 6.39
CA VAL A 4 5.93 -3.37 6.42
C VAL A 4 4.90 -3.46 5.31
N TYR A 5 3.61 -3.49 5.69
CA TYR A 5 2.52 -3.43 4.73
C TYR A 5 2.27 -1.98 4.33
N LEU A 6 2.22 -1.70 3.03
CA LEU A 6 1.88 -0.39 2.49
C LEU A 6 0.45 -0.42 1.95
N ASP A 7 -0.42 0.44 2.48
CA ASP A 7 -1.69 0.71 1.82
C ASP A 7 -1.46 1.53 0.53
N SER A 8 -2.51 1.67 -0.29
CA SER A 8 -2.43 2.43 -1.53
C SER A 8 -2.04 3.89 -1.32
N SER A 9 -2.45 4.49 -0.20
CA SER A 9 -2.09 5.87 0.13
C SER A 9 -0.59 6.04 0.39
N ALA A 10 0.05 5.08 1.06
CA ALA A 10 1.49 5.08 1.29
C ALA A 10 2.23 4.87 -0.04
N ILE A 11 1.78 3.93 -0.86
CA ILE A 11 2.40 3.68 -2.17
C ILE A 11 2.30 4.92 -3.07
N VAL A 12 1.16 5.62 -3.11
CA VAL A 12 1.00 6.84 -3.90
C VAL A 12 2.02 7.92 -3.50
N LYS A 13 2.29 8.09 -2.20
CA LYS A 13 3.24 9.09 -1.69
C LYS A 13 4.68 8.88 -2.15
N ARG A 14 5.05 7.65 -2.53
CA ARG A 14 6.36 7.36 -3.13
C ARG A 14 6.53 8.04 -4.50
N TYR A 15 5.44 8.22 -5.24
CA TYR A 15 5.48 8.71 -6.62
C TYR A 15 4.87 10.10 -6.80
N ILE A 16 4.14 10.58 -5.79
CA ILE A 16 3.55 11.93 -5.76
C ILE A 16 3.84 12.55 -4.42
N SER A 17 4.53 13.70 -4.42
CA SER A 17 4.95 14.38 -3.20
C SER A 17 3.75 14.91 -2.40
N GLU A 18 3.60 14.38 -1.20
CA GLU A 18 2.56 14.73 -0.21
C GLU A 18 3.09 14.67 1.24
N PRO A 19 2.34 15.22 2.22
CA PRO A 19 2.65 14.99 3.63
C PRO A 19 2.81 13.49 3.98
N GLY A 20 3.98 13.16 4.52
CA GLY A 20 4.36 11.79 4.88
C GLY A 20 5.13 11.02 3.80
N SER A 21 5.48 11.65 2.66
CA SER A 21 6.29 10.99 1.62
C SER A 21 7.67 10.59 2.13
N SER A 22 8.32 11.42 2.96
CA SER A 22 9.61 11.11 3.56
C SER A 22 9.60 9.85 4.43
N THR A 23 8.48 9.56 5.12
CA THR A 23 8.31 8.32 5.88
C THR A 23 8.26 7.11 4.94
N VAL A 24 7.58 7.24 3.80
CA VAL A 24 7.50 6.18 2.80
C VAL A 24 8.87 5.98 2.14
N ASP A 25 9.54 7.06 1.75
CA ASP A 25 10.88 7.01 1.18
C ASP A 25 11.86 6.28 2.10
N TYR A 26 11.80 6.55 3.41
CA TYR A 26 12.60 5.83 4.40
C TYR A 26 12.33 4.32 4.40
N VAL A 27 11.08 3.88 4.28
CA VAL A 27 10.76 2.45 4.18
C VAL A 27 11.33 1.83 2.89
N PHE A 28 11.25 2.55 1.77
CA PHE A 28 11.86 2.09 0.50
C PHE A 28 13.38 2.00 0.60
N ASP A 29 14.05 3.00 1.18
CA ASP A 29 15.49 3.00 1.40
C ASP A 29 15.93 1.82 2.27
N LYS A 30 15.17 1.51 3.32
CA LYS A 30 15.38 0.33 4.16
C LYS A 30 15.13 -0.98 3.42
N GLY A 31 14.15 -1.01 2.51
CA GLY A 31 13.91 -2.15 1.63
C GLY A 31 15.09 -2.38 0.68
N TRP A 32 15.61 -1.31 0.08
CA TRP A 32 16.80 -1.36 -0.77
C TRP A 32 18.06 -1.80 -0.02
N ALA A 33 18.19 -1.45 1.25
CA ALA A 33 19.26 -1.91 2.14
C ALA A 33 19.10 -3.37 2.62
N GLY A 34 17.97 -4.03 2.31
CA GLY A 34 17.67 -5.39 2.78
C GLY A 34 17.31 -5.47 4.27
N GLU A 35 16.97 -4.34 4.89
CA GLU A 35 16.62 -4.27 6.32
C GLU A 35 15.13 -4.59 6.56
N VAL A 36 14.26 -4.32 5.57
CA VAL A 36 12.81 -4.57 5.64
C VAL A 36 12.29 -5.25 4.37
N SER A 37 11.24 -6.06 4.51
CA SER A 37 10.37 -6.51 3.40
C SER A 37 9.21 -5.55 3.27
N ILE A 38 8.84 -5.22 2.04
CA ILE A 38 7.63 -4.45 1.75
C ILE A 38 6.53 -5.42 1.35
N VAL A 39 5.33 -5.21 1.87
CA VAL A 39 4.15 -6.01 1.53
C VAL A 39 3.05 -5.10 0.99
N ALA A 40 2.33 -5.56 -0.02
CA ALA A 40 1.10 -4.93 -0.50
C ALA A 40 0.13 -6.00 -1.02
N SER A 41 -1.13 -5.65 -1.23
CA SER A 41 -2.08 -6.50 -1.96
C SER A 41 -2.16 -6.12 -3.43
N ILE A 42 -2.65 -7.04 -4.26
CA ILE A 42 -3.02 -6.73 -5.66
C ILE A 42 -4.12 -5.65 -5.74
N TRP A 43 -4.98 -5.56 -4.72
CA TRP A 43 -5.98 -4.51 -4.61
C TRP A 43 -5.33 -3.13 -4.49
N ASN A 44 -4.27 -3.00 -3.68
CA ASN A 44 -3.57 -1.73 -3.53
C ASN A 44 -2.92 -1.26 -4.84
N ILE A 45 -2.45 -2.19 -5.68
CA ILE A 45 -1.96 -1.84 -7.02
C ILE A 45 -3.09 -1.20 -7.85
N GLY A 46 -4.29 -1.78 -7.82
CA GLY A 46 -5.47 -1.22 -8.48
C GLY A 46 -5.84 0.17 -7.96
N GLU A 47 -5.85 0.36 -6.64
CA GLU A 47 -6.12 1.66 -6.02
C GLU A 47 -5.09 2.73 -6.41
N VAL A 48 -3.80 2.39 -6.45
CA VAL A 48 -2.74 3.31 -6.90
C VAL A 48 -2.98 3.76 -8.34
N LEU A 49 -3.32 2.83 -9.23
CA LEU A 49 -3.66 3.16 -10.62
C LEU A 49 -4.88 4.08 -10.70
N GLY A 50 -5.93 3.79 -9.92
CA GLY A 50 -7.13 4.63 -9.84
C GLY A 50 -6.83 6.05 -9.35
N VAL A 51 -5.99 6.20 -8.33
CA VAL A 51 -5.59 7.51 -7.81
C VAL A 51 -4.76 8.30 -8.83
N LEU A 52 -3.84 7.64 -9.54
CA LEU A 52 -3.07 8.31 -10.59
C LEU A 52 -3.97 8.79 -11.74
N ASP A 53 -4.92 7.94 -12.15
CA ASP A 53 -5.88 8.26 -13.21
C ASP A 53 -6.83 9.40 -12.81
N GLU A 54 -7.41 9.34 -11.60
CA GLU A 54 -8.29 10.40 -11.07
C GLU A 54 -7.57 11.76 -11.05
N ARG A 55 -6.30 11.79 -10.63
CA ARG A 55 -5.52 13.03 -10.60
C ARG A 55 -5.24 13.59 -11.99
N ARG A 56 -5.00 12.72 -12.97
CA ARG A 56 -4.86 13.11 -14.37
C ARG A 56 -6.18 13.68 -14.89
N GLU A 57 -7.30 12.98 -14.67
CA GLU A 57 -8.64 13.40 -15.10
C GLU A 57 -8.99 14.79 -14.53
N ARG A 58 -8.67 15.02 -13.25
CA ARG A 58 -8.88 16.30 -12.57
C ARG A 58 -7.84 17.38 -12.89
N LYS A 59 -6.86 17.07 -13.75
CA LYS A 59 -5.74 17.97 -14.12
C LYS A 59 -4.89 18.41 -12.93
N TRP A 60 -4.89 17.64 -11.85
CA TRP A 60 -3.95 17.81 -10.74
C TRP A 60 -2.57 17.27 -11.07
N LEU A 61 -2.49 16.35 -12.03
CA LEU A 61 -1.27 15.99 -12.74
C LEU A 61 -1.43 16.37 -14.21
N SER A 62 -0.39 16.98 -14.78
CA SER A 62 -0.25 17.05 -16.24
C SER A 62 0.01 15.66 -16.81
N GLU A 63 -0.22 15.49 -18.12
CA GLU A 63 0.03 14.22 -18.81
C GLU A 63 1.48 13.74 -18.64
N SER A 64 2.45 14.66 -18.66
CA SER A 64 3.86 14.33 -18.46
C SER A 64 4.17 13.89 -17.03
N GLU A 65 3.58 14.54 -16.03
CA GLU A 65 3.71 14.14 -14.63
C GLU A 65 3.07 12.78 -14.36
N PHE A 66 1.87 12.55 -14.91
CA PHE A 66 1.19 11.25 -14.84
C PHE A 66 2.06 10.13 -15.46
N MET A 67 2.56 10.32 -16.68
CA MET A 67 3.40 9.34 -17.35
C MET A 67 4.70 9.07 -16.58
N LYS A 68 5.30 10.11 -15.98
CA LYS A 68 6.48 9.97 -15.13
C LYS A 68 6.16 9.17 -13.86
N ALA A 69 5.06 9.48 -13.18
CA ALA A 69 4.65 8.79 -11.96
C ALA A 69 4.32 7.32 -12.23
N LEU A 70 3.52 7.05 -13.27
CA LEU A 70 3.16 5.69 -13.68
C LEU A 70 4.38 4.87 -14.10
N GLY A 71 5.27 5.44 -14.90
CA GLY A 71 6.51 4.77 -15.33
C GLY A 71 7.43 4.46 -14.15
N SER A 72 7.57 5.40 -13.20
CA SER A 72 8.35 5.18 -11.98
C SER A 72 7.72 4.09 -11.11
N PHE A 73 6.40 4.12 -10.91
CA PHE A 73 5.66 3.12 -10.15
C PHE A 73 5.83 1.70 -10.73
N VAL A 74 5.59 1.53 -12.02
CA VAL A 74 5.69 0.21 -12.66
C VAL A 74 7.13 -0.32 -12.62
N SER A 75 8.11 0.51 -12.99
CA SER A 75 9.51 0.08 -13.04
C SER A 75 10.08 -0.24 -11.65
N GLU A 76 9.79 0.57 -10.63
CA GLU A 76 10.24 0.33 -9.25
C GLU A 76 9.55 -0.92 -8.67
N THR A 77 8.23 -1.07 -8.86
CA THR A 77 7.47 -2.25 -8.42
C THR A 77 8.03 -3.55 -9.02
N LEU A 78 8.26 -3.60 -10.34
CA LEU A 78 8.83 -4.77 -11.00
C LEU A 78 10.24 -5.08 -10.49
N ARG A 79 11.06 -4.06 -10.24
CA ARG A 79 12.41 -4.23 -9.71
C ARG A 79 12.39 -4.78 -8.29
N LEU A 80 11.52 -4.25 -7.42
CA LEU A 80 11.36 -4.73 -6.03
C LEU A 80 10.86 -6.18 -5.98
N LEU A 81 9.90 -6.55 -6.84
CA LEU A 81 9.42 -7.93 -6.98
C LEU A 81 10.55 -8.88 -7.42
N ARG A 82 11.30 -8.50 -8.46
CA ARG A 82 12.42 -9.29 -8.99
C ARG A 82 13.49 -9.54 -7.93
N LEU A 83 13.75 -8.55 -7.08
CA LEU A 83 14.74 -8.62 -6.01
C LEU A 83 14.17 -9.20 -4.70
N ARG A 84 12.89 -9.60 -4.69
CA ARG A 84 12.18 -10.14 -3.51
C ARG A 84 12.18 -9.19 -2.31
N ILE A 85 12.22 -7.88 -2.58
CA ILE A 85 12.04 -6.83 -1.57
C ILE A 85 10.55 -6.54 -1.37
N LEU A 86 9.75 -6.66 -2.43
CA LEU A 86 8.29 -6.52 -2.39
C LEU A 86 7.61 -7.88 -2.54
N GLU A 87 6.62 -8.13 -1.67
CA GLU A 87 5.68 -9.24 -1.75
C GLU A 87 4.29 -8.68 -2.10
N ILE A 88 3.66 -9.17 -3.18
CA ILE A 88 2.28 -8.83 -3.54
C ILE A 88 1.37 -10.01 -3.23
N TYR A 89 0.40 -9.79 -2.33
CA TYR A 89 -0.57 -10.80 -1.92
C TYR A 89 -1.86 -10.72 -2.75
N PRO A 90 -2.44 -11.87 -3.17
CA PRO A 90 -3.76 -11.90 -3.79
C PRO A 90 -4.87 -11.67 -2.77
N LEU A 91 -6.04 -11.22 -3.22
CA LEU A 91 -7.25 -11.19 -2.38
C LEU A 91 -7.89 -12.58 -2.36
N LEU A 92 -7.59 -13.34 -1.32
CA LEU A 92 -8.17 -14.66 -1.08
C LEU A 92 -9.56 -14.54 -0.43
N THR A 93 -10.40 -15.56 -0.61
CA THR A 93 -11.71 -15.65 0.05
C THR A 93 -11.59 -15.53 1.58
N SER A 94 -10.53 -16.06 2.19
CA SER A 94 -10.29 -15.93 3.63
C SER A 94 -10.09 -14.47 4.07
N ILE A 95 -9.41 -13.65 3.26
CA ILE A 95 -9.23 -12.22 3.51
C ILE A 95 -10.58 -11.49 3.39
N LEU A 96 -11.35 -11.81 2.34
CA LEU A 96 -12.68 -11.22 2.10
C LEU A 96 -13.65 -11.52 3.26
N VAL A 97 -13.73 -12.79 3.69
CA VAL A 97 -14.59 -13.19 4.80
C VAL A 97 -14.11 -12.61 6.13
N GLY A 98 -12.79 -12.55 6.34
CA GLY A 98 -12.18 -11.93 7.53
C GLY A 98 -12.44 -10.43 7.64
N ALA A 99 -12.77 -9.75 6.53
CA ALA A 99 -13.08 -8.33 6.52
C ALA A 99 -14.49 -8.01 7.04
N TRP A 100 -15.45 -8.94 6.92
CA TRP A 100 -16.85 -8.68 7.29
C TRP A 100 -17.07 -8.22 8.73
N PRO A 101 -16.41 -8.80 9.76
CA PRO A 101 -16.53 -8.29 11.12
C PRO A 101 -16.05 -6.85 11.26
N LEU A 102 -14.96 -6.47 10.58
CA LEU A 102 -14.44 -5.10 10.61
C LEU A 102 -15.41 -4.12 9.94
N ILE A 103 -16.08 -4.55 8.86
CA ILE A 103 -17.10 -3.74 8.18
C ILE A 103 -18.34 -3.56 9.06
N LEU A 104 -18.88 -4.67 9.56
CA LEU A 104 -20.21 -4.68 10.18
C LEU A 104 -20.20 -4.28 11.66
N LYS A 105 -19.10 -4.53 12.38
CA LYS A 105 -18.97 -4.23 13.82
C LYS A 105 -18.16 -2.97 14.08
N GLU A 106 -17.05 -2.81 13.36
CA GLU A 106 -16.13 -1.67 13.56
C GLU A 106 -16.43 -0.51 12.60
N HIS A 107 -17.37 -0.69 11.67
CA HIS A 107 -17.79 0.31 10.68
C HIS A 107 -16.62 0.88 9.84
N ILE A 108 -15.61 0.04 9.60
CA ILE A 108 -14.46 0.39 8.78
C ILE A 108 -14.83 0.20 7.30
N PHE A 109 -14.36 1.11 6.45
CA PHE A 109 -14.65 1.06 5.02
C PHE A 109 -14.07 -0.21 4.37
N GLU A 110 -14.80 -0.79 3.42
CA GLU A 110 -14.49 -2.09 2.83
C GLU A 110 -13.05 -2.18 2.33
N ALA A 111 -12.57 -1.16 1.59
CA ALA A 111 -11.20 -1.14 1.07
C ALA A 111 -10.14 -1.17 2.19
N ASP A 112 -10.35 -0.41 3.27
CA ASP A 112 -9.44 -0.39 4.42
C ASP A 112 -9.45 -1.73 5.16
N THR A 113 -10.61 -2.38 5.27
CA THR A 113 -10.70 -3.71 5.90
C THR A 113 -9.95 -4.78 5.13
N LEU A 114 -9.92 -4.72 3.79
CA LEU A 114 -9.11 -5.62 2.97
C LEU A 114 -7.61 -5.41 3.21
N GLN A 115 -7.18 -4.16 3.36
CA GLN A 115 -5.79 -3.82 3.64
C GLN A 115 -5.37 -4.33 5.03
N ILE A 116 -6.21 -4.12 6.05
CA ILE A 116 -5.98 -4.65 7.40
C ILE A 116 -5.91 -6.18 7.39
N GLN A 117 -6.87 -6.85 6.75
CA GLN A 117 -6.89 -8.32 6.70
C GLN A 117 -5.72 -8.88 5.89
N THR A 118 -5.29 -8.21 4.82
CA THR A 118 -4.09 -8.65 4.08
C THR A 118 -2.82 -8.39 4.88
N CYS A 119 -2.74 -7.30 5.64
CA CYS A 119 -1.62 -7.03 6.56
C CYS A 119 -1.49 -8.14 7.61
N ILE A 120 -2.61 -8.58 8.20
CA ILE A 120 -2.65 -9.70 9.15
C ILE A 120 -2.25 -11.00 8.44
N TYR A 121 -2.87 -11.31 7.30
CA TYR A 121 -2.62 -12.55 6.55
C TYR A 121 -1.18 -12.71 6.07
N SER A 122 -0.49 -11.60 5.82
CA SER A 122 0.91 -11.59 5.35
C SER A 122 1.96 -11.64 6.47
N ASP A 123 1.50 -11.74 7.73
CA ASP A 123 2.33 -11.62 8.93
C ASP A 123 3.15 -10.33 8.94
N ALA A 124 2.59 -9.24 8.40
CA ALA A 124 3.26 -7.94 8.40
C ALA A 124 3.31 -7.36 9.83
N ASN A 125 4.45 -6.78 10.20
CA ASN A 125 4.67 -6.26 11.54
C ASN A 125 4.01 -4.89 11.75
N MET A 126 3.72 -4.16 10.67
CA MET A 126 3.14 -2.83 10.72
C MET A 126 2.39 -2.54 9.42
N LEU A 127 1.27 -1.84 9.54
CA LEU A 127 0.54 -1.21 8.45
C LEU A 127 0.95 0.27 8.37
N LEU A 128 1.54 0.67 7.25
CA LEU A 128 1.77 2.08 6.94
C LEU A 128 0.61 2.59 6.08
N SER A 129 -0.17 3.49 6.68
CA SER A 129 -1.41 3.99 6.10
C SER A 129 -1.60 5.48 6.38
N ARG A 130 -2.73 6.04 5.91
CA ARG A 130 -3.16 7.38 6.37
C ARG A 130 -3.36 7.40 7.89
N PRO A 131 -3.18 8.55 8.56
CA PRO A 131 -3.29 8.68 10.03
C PRO A 131 -4.62 8.20 10.63
N ARG A 132 -5.70 8.10 9.84
CA ARG A 132 -7.02 7.66 10.30
C ARG A 132 -7.12 6.16 10.59
N LEU A 133 -6.14 5.35 10.18
CA LEU A 133 -6.14 3.90 10.36
C LEU A 133 -5.23 3.41 11.51
N TRP A 134 -4.76 4.32 12.37
CA TRP A 134 -4.02 3.96 13.58
C TRP A 134 -4.94 3.38 14.65
N HIS A 135 -5.45 2.17 14.41
CA HIS A 135 -5.95 1.30 15.47
C HIS A 135 -4.93 0.19 15.69
N SER A 136 -4.46 0.06 16.92
CA SER A 136 -3.52 -0.98 17.34
C SER A 136 -4.18 -2.35 17.18
N PHE A 137 -4.00 -3.00 16.02
CA PHE A 137 -4.45 -4.37 15.77
C PHE A 137 -3.57 -5.44 16.44
N LEU A 138 -2.66 -5.07 17.35
CA LEU A 138 -1.71 -5.97 18.02
C LEU A 138 -2.11 -6.32 19.47
N GLN A 139 -3.41 -6.37 19.79
CA GLN A 139 -3.86 -6.94 21.06
C GLN A 139 -5.01 -7.92 20.85
N THR A 140 -4.67 -9.15 20.48
CA THR A 140 -5.34 -10.39 20.93
C THR A 140 -4.34 -11.53 20.88
#